data_AF-A0A741B5A2-F1
#
_entry.id   AF-A0A741B5A2-F1
#
_cell.length_a   1.000
_cell.length_b   1.000
_cell.length_c   1.000
_cell.angle_alpha   90.00
_cell.angle_beta   90.00
_cell.angle_gamma   90.00
#
_symmetry.space_group_name_H-M   'P 1'
#
loop_
_entity.id
_entity.type
_entity.pdbx_description
1 polymer ?
#
loop_
_entity_poly.entity_id
_entity_poly.type
_entity_poly.pdbx_seq_one_letter_code
_entity_poly.pdbx_strand_id
1 'polypeptide(L)' 'NRTRANQNHKSSFYYTMTGVFQRGADVIRANWKPGEFAPLTDRKLLDKAWADGTAASLAGKPATVEAAAT' A
#
# COMPACT_ATOMS: atom_id res chain seq x y z
N ASN A 1 30.34 0.02 -7.03
CA ASN A 1 30.27 1.15 -7.97
C ASN A 1 28.80 1.57 -8.16
N ARG A 2 28.32 2.55 -7.37
CA ARG A 2 26.89 2.95 -7.30
C ARG A 2 26.39 3.61 -8.59
N THR A 3 27.26 4.32 -9.30
CA THR A 3 26.95 5.00 -10.58
C THR A 3 26.54 4.01 -11.67
N ARG A 4 27.24 2.87 -11.78
CA ARG A 4 26.92 1.82 -12.77
C ARG A 4 25.60 1.11 -12.46
N ALA A 5 25.27 0.94 -11.18
CA ALA A 5 23.99 0.35 -10.77
C ALA A 5 22.80 1.26 -11.12
N ASN A 6 22.96 2.57 -10.94
CA ASN A 6 21.94 3.55 -11.32
C ASN A 6 21.80 3.71 -12.84
N GLN A 7 22.89 3.59 -13.61
CA GLN A 7 22.85 3.66 -15.09
C GLN A 7 22.05 2.50 -15.71
N ASN A 8 22.10 1.31 -15.12
CA ASN A 8 21.34 0.15 -15.58
C ASN A 8 19.94 0.03 -14.94
N HIS A 9 19.56 0.97 -14.07
CA HIS A 9 18.24 0.95 -13.44
C HIS A 9 17.17 1.35 -14.46
N LYS A 10 16.28 0.40 -14.80
CA LYS A 10 15.06 0.71 -15.53
C LYS A 10 14.01 1.21 -14.56
N SER A 11 13.44 2.38 -14.83
CA SER A 11 12.30 2.90 -14.05
C SER A 11 11.19 1.85 -14.00
N SER A 12 10.74 1.52 -12.80
CA SER A 12 9.63 0.59 -12.57
C SER A 12 8.47 1.36 -11.93
N PHE A 13 7.25 1.15 -12.40
CA PHE A 13 6.05 1.62 -11.71
C PHE A 13 5.49 0.51 -10.82
N TYR A 14 4.80 0.89 -9.74
CA TYR A 14 4.00 0.00 -8.92
C TYR A 14 2.93 0.81 -8.20
N TYR A 15 1.86 0.15 -7.79
CA TYR A 15 0.74 0.77 -7.09
C TYR A 15 0.90 0.60 -5.57
N THR A 16 0.52 1.65 -4.85
CA THR A 16 0.40 1.65 -3.39
C THR A 16 -1.03 2.01 -3.02
N MET A 17 -1.54 1.45 -1.92
CA MET A 17 -2.84 1.82 -1.37
C MET A 17 -2.64 2.49 -0.02
N THR A 18 -3.34 3.59 0.22
CA THR A 18 -3.31 4.33 1.49
C THR A 18 -4.73 4.42 2.04
N GLY A 19 -4.92 3.91 3.25
CA GLY A 19 -6.16 4.10 4.01
C GLY A 19 -6.13 5.42 4.76
N VAL A 20 -7.25 6.15 4.74
CA VAL A 20 -7.46 7.36 5.54
C VAL A 20 -8.57 7.06 6.54
N PHE A 21 -8.24 7.12 7.82
CA PHE A 21 -9.14 6.78 8.91
C PHE A 21 -9.39 8.02 9.77
N GLN A 22 -10.64 8.20 10.21
CA GLN A 22 -11.02 9.30 11.08
C GLN A 22 -11.38 8.75 12.46
N ARG A 23 -10.80 9.35 13.50
CA ARG A 23 -11.13 9.07 14.91
C ARG A 23 -11.43 10.41 15.60
N GLY A 24 -12.71 10.77 15.69
CA GLY A 24 -13.07 12.11 16.16
C GLY A 24 -12.52 13.19 15.21
N ALA A 25 -11.71 14.11 15.74
CA ALA A 25 -11.02 15.12 14.94
C ALA A 25 -9.71 14.62 14.30
N ASP A 26 -9.19 13.48 14.74
CA ASP A 26 -7.91 12.96 14.28
C ASP A 26 -8.03 12.25 12.93
N VAL A 27 -7.06 12.50 12.05
CA VAL A 27 -6.92 11.80 10.77
C VAL A 27 -5.67 10.94 10.81
N ILE A 28 -5.85 9.63 10.68
CA ILE A 28 -4.78 8.64 10.66
C ILE A 28 -4.62 8.14 9.23
N ARG A 29 -3.40 8.15 8.70
CA ARG A 29 -3.06 7.57 7.40
C ARG A 29 -2.26 6.31 7.62
N ALA A 30 -2.68 5.21 7.01
CA ALA A 30 -1.93 3.96 7.03
C ALA A 30 -1.64 3.47 5.62
N ASN A 31 -0.39 3.06 5.39
CA ASN A 31 -0.01 2.38 4.17
C ASN A 31 -0.50 0.94 4.24
N TRP A 32 -1.16 0.49 3.18
CA TRP A 32 -1.56 -0.88 3.05
C TRP A 32 -0.34 -1.81 3.01
N LYS A 33 -0.43 -2.90 3.76
CA LYS A 33 0.55 -3.99 3.71
C LYS A 33 -0.04 -5.14 2.90
N PRO A 34 0.66 -5.65 1.89
CA PRO A 34 0.17 -6.79 1.12
C PRO A 34 -0.09 -8.01 1.99
N GLY A 35 -1.29 -8.58 1.86
CA GLY A 35 -1.63 -9.89 2.41
C GLY A 35 -1.13 -11.03 1.50
N GLU A 36 -1.26 -12.27 1.97
CA GLU A 36 -0.79 -13.48 1.29
C GLU A 36 -1.33 -13.64 -0.15
N PHE A 37 -2.54 -13.17 -0.41
CA PHE A 37 -3.22 -13.30 -1.71
C PHE A 37 -3.03 -12.09 -2.65
N ALA A 38 -2.21 -11.11 -2.28
CA ALA A 38 -1.95 -9.97 -3.15
C ALA A 38 -1.12 -10.42 -4.38
N PRO A 39 -1.51 -10.05 -5.62
CA PRO A 39 -0.77 -10.42 -6.82
C PRO A 39 0.48 -9.54 -6.95
N LEU A 40 1.53 -9.88 -6.22
CA LEU A 40 2.81 -9.17 -6.22
C LEU A 40 3.78 -9.77 -7.23
N THR A 41 4.53 -8.90 -7.90
CA THR A 41 5.75 -9.25 -8.65
C THR A 41 6.93 -8.60 -7.94
N ASP A 42 7.92 -9.38 -7.51
CA ASP A 42 9.09 -8.87 -6.77
C ASP A 42 8.72 -7.97 -5.58
N ARG A 43 7.71 -8.37 -4.80
CA ARG A 43 7.13 -7.62 -3.67
C ARG A 43 6.43 -6.30 -4.04
N LYS A 44 6.18 -6.05 -5.33
CA LYS A 44 5.49 -4.86 -5.84
C LYS A 44 4.13 -5.23 -6.44
N LEU A 45 3.11 -4.43 -6.19
CA LEU A 45 1.80 -4.57 -6.82
C LEU A 45 1.82 -3.84 -8.18
N LEU A 46 1.59 -4.57 -9.26
CA LEU A 46 1.58 -4.02 -10.63
C LEU A 46 0.17 -3.97 -11.24
N ASP A 47 -0.80 -4.66 -10.62
CA ASP A 47 -2.18 -4.72 -11.10
C ASP A 47 -3.02 -3.58 -10.49
N LYS A 48 -3.40 -2.62 -11.34
CA LYS A 48 -4.23 -1.48 -10.95
C LYS A 48 -5.67 -1.89 -10.63
N ALA A 49 -6.25 -2.78 -11.44
CA ALA A 49 -7.65 -3.17 -11.27
C ALA A 49 -7.84 -3.94 -9.95
N TRP A 50 -6.85 -4.77 -9.59
CA TRP A 50 -6.83 -5.43 -8.29
C TRP A 50 -6.71 -4.42 -7.14
N ALA A 51 -5.83 -3.42 -7.26
CA ALA A 51 -5.69 -2.36 -6.26
C ALA A 51 -7.01 -1.59 -6.06
N ASP A 52 -7.63 -1.14 -7.16
CA ASP A 52 -8.88 -0.38 -7.13
C ASP A 52 -10.03 -1.23 -6.56
N GLY A 53 -10.15 -2.49 -6.96
CA GLY A 53 -11.16 -3.41 -6.44
C GLY A 53 -10.99 -3.70 -4.95
N THR A 54 -9.76 -3.87 -4.50
CA THR A 54 -9.45 -4.05 -3.07
C THR A 54 -9.82 -2.79 -2.28
N ALA A 55 -9.40 -1.61 -2.73
CA ALA A 55 -9.74 -0.34 -2.11
C ALA A 55 -11.27 -0.12 -2.02
N ALA A 56 -12.00 -0.41 -3.11
CA ALA A 56 -13.46 -0.34 -3.13
C ALA A 56 -14.10 -1.30 -2.12
N SER A 57 -13.59 -2.53 -2.01
CA SER A 57 -14.10 -3.54 -1.07
C SER A 57 -13.84 -3.20 0.41
N LEU A 58 -12.87 -2.31 0.69
CA LEU A 58 -12.50 -1.87 2.04
C LEU A 58 -13.14 -0.53 2.42
N ALA A 59 -13.59 0.25 1.43
CA ALA A 59 -14.19 1.56 1.66
C ALA A 59 -15.37 1.48 2.64
N GLY A 60 -15.37 2.35 3.65
CA GLY A 60 -16.43 2.44 4.66
C GLY A 60 -16.44 1.32 5.71
N LYS A 61 -15.54 0.32 5.62
CA LYS A 61 -15.42 -0.70 6.65
C LYS A 61 -14.74 -0.14 7.91
N PRO A 62 -15.17 -0.56 9.11
CA PRO A 62 -14.47 -0.19 10.34
C PRO A 62 -13.05 -0.75 10.33
N ALA A 63 -12.13 -0.02 10.97
CA ALA A 63 -10.75 -0.46 11.18
C ALA A 63 -10.47 -0.62 12.68
N THR A 64 -9.69 -1.63 13.02
CA THR A 64 -9.26 -1.91 14.39
C THR A 64 -7.79 -1.53 14.56
N VAL A 65 -7.44 -0.94 15.71
CA VAL A 65 -6.04 -0.68 16.07
C VAL A 65 -5.47 -1.93 16.71
N GLU A 66 -4.54 -2.59 16.03
CA GLU A 66 -3.90 -3.83 16.50
C GLU A 66 -2.73 -3.58 17.48
N ALA A 67 -2.05 -2.44 17.34
CA ALA A 67 -0.95 -2.04 18.21
C ALA A 67 -0.83 -0.51 18.27
N ALA A 68 -0.62 0.01 19.47
CA ALA A 68 -0.29 1.41 19.71
C ALA A 68 0.79 1.46 20.81
N ALA A 69 1.85 2.25 20.58
CA ALA A 69 2.86 2.51 21.59
C ALA A 69 2.50 3.81 22.34
N THR A 70 2.72 3.80 23.66
CA THR A 70 2.48 4.92 24.57
C THR A 70 3.77 5.68 24.83
#